data_AF-A0A9D9S2Y2-F1
#
_entry.id   AF-A0A9D9S2Y2-F1
#
_cell.length_a   1.000
_cell.length_b   1.000
_cell.length_c   1.000
_cell.angle_alpha   90.00
_cell.angle_beta   90.00
_cell.angle_gamma   90.00
#
_symmetry.space_group_name_H-M   'P 1'
#
loop_
_entity.id
_entity.type
_entity.pdbx_description
1 polymer ?
#
loop_
_entity_poly.entity_id
_entity_poly.type
_entity_poly.pdbx_seq_one_letter_code
_entity_poly.pdbx_strand_id
1 'polypeptide(L)' 'MPSSELWAGALSLLLIHHETGCQHSALNAARLLDRIGALDDLDAETRNLCERASNRLNSGEEPHHAGTA' A
#
# COMPACT_ATOMS: atom_id res chain seq x y z
N MET A 1 -10.11 -15.89 7.00
CA MET A 1 -10.61 -14.51 7.18
C MET A 1 -10.26 -13.74 5.92
N PRO A 2 -11.23 -13.19 5.18
CA PRO A 2 -10.96 -12.55 3.88
C PRO A 2 -9.94 -11.41 3.97
N SER A 3 -9.84 -10.74 5.12
CA SER A 3 -8.89 -9.64 5.35
C SER A 3 -7.42 -10.09 5.37
N SER A 4 -7.11 -11.31 5.82
CA SER A 4 -5.71 -11.77 5.88
C SER A 4 -5.13 -11.99 4.49
N GLU A 5 -5.94 -12.46 3.54
CA GLU A 5 -5.54 -12.63 2.14
C GLU A 5 -5.33 -11.30 1.44
N LEU A 6 -6.17 -10.30 1.73
CA LEU A 6 -6.00 -8.93 1.22
C LEU A 6 -4.70 -8.29 1.73
N TRP A 7 -4.41 -8.42 3.03
CA TRP A 7 -3.17 -7.92 3.62
C TRP A 7 -1.94 -8.63 3.04
N ALA A 8 -1.97 -9.96 2.93
CA ALA A 8 -0.89 -10.72 2.31
C ALA A 8 -0.62 -10.25 0.87
N GLY A 9 -1.68 -10.09 0.07
CA GLY A 9 -1.56 -9.60 -1.30
C GLY A 9 -0.99 -8.19 -1.38
N ALA A 10 -1.46 -7.26 -0.52
CA ALA A 10 -0.95 -5.90 -0.48
C ALA A 10 0.54 -5.87 -0.12
N LEU A 11 0.95 -6.63 0.90
CA LEU A 11 2.35 -6.72 1.33
C LEU A 11 3.25 -7.36 0.27
N SER A 12 2.79 -8.43 -0.39
CA SER A 12 3.54 -9.05 -1.49
C SER A 12 3.78 -8.08 -2.64
N LEU A 13 2.77 -7.31 -3.03
CA LEU A 13 2.90 -6.32 -4.10
C LEU A 13 3.79 -5.14 -3.72
N LEU A 14 3.75 -4.70 -2.47
CA LEU A 14 4.67 -3.69 -1.93
C LEU A 14 6.12 -4.17 -1.99
N LEU A 15 6.39 -5.41 -1.58
CA LEU A 15 7.73 -6.00 -1.65
C LEU A 15 8.22 -6.08 -3.10
N ILE A 16 7.39 -6.60 -4.02
CA ILE A 16 7.75 -6.67 -5.45
C ILE A 16 8.05 -5.26 -5.98
N HIS A 17 7.21 -4.27 -5.68
CA HIS A 17 7.44 -2.90 -6.10
C HIS A 17 8.76 -2.34 -5.55
N HIS A 18 9.05 -2.57 -4.27
CA HIS A 18 10.28 -2.11 -3.64
C HIS A 18 11.54 -2.78 -4.24
N GLU A 19 11.45 -4.07 -4.55
CA GLU A 19 12.57 -4.86 -5.09
C GLU A 19 12.83 -4.60 -6.58
N THR A 20 11.79 -4.23 -7.34
CA THR A 20 11.87 -4.17 -8.82
C THR A 20 11.55 -2.82 -9.43
N GLY A 21 10.97 -1.89 -8.67
CA GLY A 21 10.41 -0.63 -9.18
C GLY A 21 9.14 -0.81 -10.03
N CYS A 22 8.53 -2.00 -10.05
CA CYS A 22 7.38 -2.28 -10.92
C CYS A 22 6.16 -1.42 -10.54
N GLN A 23 5.78 -0.50 -11.42
CA GLN A 23 4.64 0.41 -11.19
C GLN A 23 3.29 -0.30 -11.17
N HIS A 24 3.14 -1.41 -11.91
CA HIS A 24 1.92 -2.22 -11.83
C HIS A 24 1.76 -2.84 -10.44
N SER A 25 2.85 -3.25 -9.78
CA SER A 25 2.78 -3.77 -8.43
C SER A 25 2.34 -2.69 -7.43
N ALA A 26 2.86 -1.47 -7.56
CA ALA A 26 2.41 -0.32 -6.76
C ALA A 26 0.92 -0.03 -6.94
N LEU A 27 0.44 0.02 -8.19
CA LEU A 27 -0.98 0.28 -8.49
C LEU A 27 -1.89 -0.81 -7.91
N ASN A 28 -1.50 -2.08 -8.01
CA ASN A 28 -2.29 -3.17 -7.44
C ASN A 28 -2.25 -3.17 -5.91
N ALA A 29 -1.11 -2.83 -5.29
CA ALA A 29 -1.02 -2.63 -3.84
C ALA A 29 -1.95 -1.50 -3.38
N ALA A 30 -1.98 -0.36 -4.08
CA ALA A 30 -2.86 0.76 -3.79
C ALA A 30 -4.34 0.35 -3.78
N ARG A 31 -4.78 -0.40 -4.80
CA ARG A 31 -6.17 -0.91 -4.90
C ARG A 31 -6.55 -1.85 -3.76
N LEU A 32 -5.63 -2.71 -3.33
CA LEU A 32 -5.86 -3.60 -2.18
C LEU A 32 -5.96 -2.79 -0.88
N LEU A 33 -5.09 -1.79 -0.70
CA LEU A 33 -5.12 -0.91 0.47
C LEU A 33 -6.41 -0.09 0.53
N ASP A 34 -6.90 0.44 -0.59
CA ASP A 34 -8.21 1.14 -0.65
C ASP A 34 -9.35 0.19 -0.23
N ARG A 35 -9.29 -1.07 -0.68
CA ARG A 35 -10.30 -2.07 -0.31
C ARG A 35 -10.23 -2.47 1.17
N ILE A 36 -9.02 -2.56 1.73
CA ILE A 36 -8.81 -2.82 3.16
C ILE A 36 -9.34 -1.64 3.99
N GLY A 37 -9.01 -0.40 3.60
CA GLY A 37 -9.45 0.82 4.29
C GLY A 37 -10.98 0.99 4.30
N ALA A 38 -11.67 0.44 3.31
CA ALA A 38 -13.12 0.44 3.21
C ALA A 38 -13.83 -0.63 4.08
N LEU A 39 -13.09 -1.49 4.81
CA LEU A 39 -13.69 -2.46 5.73
C LEU A 39 -14.26 -1.74 6.98
N ASP A 40 -15.48 -2.10 7.36
CA ASP A 40 -16.18 -1.52 8.52
C ASP A 40 -15.49 -1.82 9.85
N ASP A 41 -14.91 -3.01 9.99
CA ASP A 41 -14.24 -3.47 11.21
C ASP A 41 -12.83 -2.85 11.42
N LEU A 42 -12.38 -2.00 10.50
CA LEU A 42 -11.07 -1.38 10.57
C LEU A 42 -11.11 -0.09 11.41
N ASP A 43 -10.14 0.06 12.31
CA ASP A 43 -9.99 1.26 13.11
C ASP A 43 -9.56 2.47 12.25
N ALA A 44 -9.74 3.68 12.79
CA ALA A 44 -9.49 4.92 12.06
C ALA A 44 -8.00 5.13 11.73
N GLU A 45 -7.09 4.65 12.58
CA GLU A 45 -5.65 4.79 12.36
C GLU A 45 -5.20 3.92 11.18
N THR A 46 -5.62 2.66 11.17
CA THR A 46 -5.30 1.74 10.07
C THR A 46 -5.97 2.18 8.76
N ARG A 47 -7.19 2.73 8.81
CA ARG A 47 -7.84 3.33 7.64
C ARG A 47 -7.05 4.51 7.06
N ASN A 48 -6.59 5.41 7.93
CA ASN A 48 -5.76 6.55 7.51
C ASN A 48 -4.41 6.10 6.93
N LEU A 49 -3.81 5.05 7.49
CA LEU A 49 -2.60 4.45 6.95
C LEU A 49 -2.83 3.90 5.54
N CYS A 50 -3.92 3.15 5.31
CA CYS A 50 -4.28 2.63 3.99
C CYS A 50 -4.45 3.74 2.95
N GLU A 51 -5.20 4.79 3.29
CA GLU A 51 -5.41 5.96 2.40
C GLU A 51 -4.09 6.68 2.07
N ARG A 52 -3.26 6.95 3.07
CA ARG A 52 -1.96 7.60 2.84
C ARG A 52 -1.04 6.76 1.98
N ALA A 53 -1.02 5.44 2.21
CA ALA A 53 -0.20 4.52 1.44
C ALA A 53 -0.70 4.39 0.00
N SER A 54 -2.01 4.24 -0.24
CA SER A 54 -2.57 4.16 -1.59
C SER A 54 -2.33 5.45 -2.38
N ASN A 55 -2.48 6.61 -1.75
CA ASN A 55 -2.16 7.90 -2.37
C ASN A 55 -0.69 8.00 -2.79
N ARG A 56 0.26 7.63 -1.92
CA ARG A 56 1.70 7.66 -2.25
C ARG A 56 2.06 6.74 -3.42
N LEU A 57 1.50 5.53 -3.44
CA LEU A 57 1.72 4.57 -4.52
C LEU A 57 1.14 5.06 -5.85
N ASN A 58 0.02 5.79 -5.82
CA ASN A 58 -0.60 6.37 -7.03
C ASN A 58 0.14 7.61 -7.54
N SER A 59 0.72 8.42 -6.64
CA SER A 59 1.49 9.61 -7.04
C SER A 59 2.82 9.26 -7.72
N GLY A 60 3.30 8.01 -7.60
CA GLY A 60 4.63 7.63 -8.08
C GLY A 60 5.74 8.40 -7.37
N GLU A 61 5.44 9.00 -6.20
CA GLU A 61 6.44 9.60 -5.33
C GLU A 61 7.30 8.44 -4.82
N GLU A 62 8.41 8.21 -5.52
CA GLU A 62 9.48 7.38 -4.99
C GLU A 62 9.76 7.87 -3.58
N PRO A 63 9.98 6.98 -2.59
CA PRO A 63 10.40 7.41 -1.29
C PRO A 63 11.70 8.19 -1.51
N HIS A 64 11.60 9.52 -1.44
CA HIS A 64 12.75 10.38 -1.39
C HIS A 64 13.47 9.91 -0.14
N HIS A 65 14.47 9.04 -0.34
CA HIS A 65 15.50 8.80 0.63
C HIS A 65 15.99 10.20 1.00
N ALA A 66 15.58 10.69 2.16
CA ALA A 66 16.29 11.74 2.85
C ALA A 66 17.64 11.12 3.18
N GLY A 67 18.54 11.13 2.19
CA GLY A 67 19.94 10.81 2.35
C GLY A 67 20.49 11.85 3.28
N THR A 68 20.60 11.50 4.55
CA THR A 68 21.53 12.17 5.45
C THR A 68 22.93 11.89 4.93
N ALA A 69 23.57 12.96 4.47
CA ALA A 69 24.98 13.06 4.11
C ALA A 69 25.92 12.76 5.28
#